data_AF-A0A536E1H3-F1
#
_entry.id   AF-A0A536E1H3-F1
#
_cell.length_a   1.000
_cell.length_b   1.000
_cell.length_c   1.000
_cell.angle_alpha   90.00
_cell.angle_beta   90.00
_cell.angle_gamma   90.00
#
_symmetry.space_group_name_H-M   'P 1'
#
loop_
_entity.id
_entity.type
_entity.pdbx_description
1 polymer ?
#
loop_
_entity_poly.entity_id
_entity_poly.type
_entity_poly.pdbx_seq_one_letter_code
_entity_poly.pdbx_strand_id
1 'polypeptide(L)'
;MVQHMSGDWIQRCIGFAPTYIDGQTIMDRSGIQYQVQYLEAGKAVCQVDLEPRQYRECVPPNSPRWALFIESQGRWSKAPGGYTDIQLGDGDALGWRYVRPEDQAPGSPPLPRRV
;
A
#
# COMPACT_ATOMS: atom_id res chain seq x y z
N MET A 1 -5.97 -1.06 2.32
CA MET A 1 -6.19 -2.34 1.62
C MET A 1 -4.84 -2.99 1.39
N VAL A 2 -4.66 -4.27 1.71
CA VAL A 2 -3.46 -5.04 1.37
C VAL A 2 -3.87 -6.31 0.67
N GLN A 3 -3.25 -6.63 -0.46
CA GLN A 3 -3.42 -7.89 -1.16
C GLN A 3 -2.07 -8.59 -1.28
N HIS A 4 -2.03 -9.82 -0.77
CA HIS A 4 -0.89 -10.73 -0.81
C HIS A 4 -0.71 -11.37 -2.18
N MET A 5 0.46 -11.97 -2.41
CA MET A 5 0.72 -12.72 -3.65
C MET A 5 -0.26 -13.86 -3.89
N SER A 6 -0.75 -14.49 -2.82
CA SER A 6 -1.74 -15.58 -2.88
C SER A 6 -3.09 -15.13 -3.41
N GLY A 7 -3.36 -13.82 -3.40
CA GLY A 7 -4.68 -13.24 -3.65
C GLY A 7 -5.48 -12.96 -2.37
N ASP A 8 -5.03 -13.47 -1.22
CA ASP A 8 -5.60 -13.12 0.08
C ASP A 8 -5.46 -11.63 0.36
N TRP A 9 -6.38 -11.08 1.13
CA TRP A 9 -6.42 -9.64 1.35
C TRP A 9 -6.91 -9.27 2.73
N ILE A 10 -6.44 -8.13 3.23
CA ILE A 10 -6.87 -7.54 4.50
C ILE A 10 -7.22 -6.06 4.36
N GLN A 11 -8.29 -5.67 5.04
CA GLN A 11 -8.72 -4.28 5.12
C GLN A 11 -8.71 -3.81 6.58
N ARG A 12 -8.33 -2.55 6.77
CA ARG A 12 -8.47 -1.81 8.02
C ARG A 12 -9.09 -0.45 7.70
N CYS A 13 -10.10 -0.08 8.48
CA CYS A 13 -10.76 1.21 8.40
C CYS A 13 -10.17 2.12 9.48
N ILE A 14 -9.83 3.34 9.10
CA ILE A 14 -9.22 4.32 10.02
C ILE A 14 -10.14 5.53 10.07
N GLY A 15 -10.66 5.85 11.26
CA GLY A 15 -11.38 7.09 11.49
C GLY A 15 -10.42 8.27 11.66
N PHE A 16 -10.74 9.41 11.06
CA PHE A 16 -9.99 10.65 11.19
C PHE A 16 -10.95 11.85 11.22
N ALA A 17 -10.54 12.91 11.92
CA ALA A 17 -11.36 14.11 12.13
C ALA A 17 -11.16 15.21 11.06
N PRO A 18 -9.95 15.44 10.51
CA PRO A 18 -9.76 16.41 9.43
C PRO A 18 -10.45 15.96 8.14
N THR A 19 -10.50 16.84 7.13
CA THR A 19 -11.07 16.50 5.80
C THR A 19 -10.20 15.52 5.00
N TYR A 20 -8.95 15.33 5.41
CA TYR A 20 -8.03 14.37 4.82
C TYR A 20 -7.18 13.68 5.89
N ILE A 21 -6.57 12.56 5.49
CA ILE A 21 -5.55 11.85 6.25
C ILE A 21 -4.35 11.59 5.34
N ASP A 22 -3.14 11.86 5.83
CA ASP A 22 -1.91 11.61 5.08
C ASP A 22 -1.53 10.12 5.12
N GLY A 23 -0.84 9.65 4.08
CA GLY A 23 -0.52 8.23 3.97
C GLY A 23 0.43 7.70 5.04
N GLN A 24 1.28 8.53 5.66
CA GLN A 24 2.11 8.10 6.79
C GLN A 24 1.23 7.79 8.00
N THR A 25 0.30 8.68 8.33
CA THR A 25 -0.69 8.48 9.39
C THR A 25 -1.58 7.26 9.11
N ILE A 26 -1.95 6.99 7.84
CA ILE A 26 -2.67 5.76 7.47
C ILE A 26 -1.84 4.52 7.81
N MET A 27 -0.58 4.46 7.37
CA MET A 27 0.29 3.31 7.62
C MET A 27 0.43 3.06 9.12
N ASP A 28 0.70 4.11 9.90
CA ASP A 28 0.93 4.01 11.34
C ASP A 28 -0.33 3.63 12.13
N ARG A 29 -1.50 4.15 11.75
CA ARG A 29 -2.76 3.92 12.48
C ARG A 29 -3.55 2.72 11.97
N SER A 30 -3.17 2.13 10.84
CA SER A 30 -3.85 0.96 10.28
C SER A 30 -3.78 -0.27 11.20
N GLY A 31 -2.76 -0.35 12.06
CA GLY A 31 -2.44 -1.56 12.82
C GLY A 31 -1.92 -2.70 11.94
N ILE A 32 -1.68 -2.47 10.65
CA ILE A 32 -1.05 -3.44 9.76
C ILE A 32 0.46 -3.31 9.92
N GLN A 33 1.12 -4.42 10.26
CA GLN A 33 2.57 -4.42 10.37
C GLN A 33 3.19 -4.11 9.01
N TYR A 34 4.12 -3.15 8.99
CA TYR A 34 4.92 -2.87 7.81
C TYR A 34 6.36 -2.60 8.21
N GLN A 35 7.27 -2.76 7.25
CA GLN A 35 8.67 -2.41 7.41
C GLN A 35 9.13 -1.59 6.22
N VAL A 36 10.05 -0.66 6.48
CA VAL A 36 10.56 0.27 5.49
C VAL A 36 12.08 0.28 5.44
N GLN A 37 12.60 0.73 4.30
CA GLN A 37 13.98 1.14 4.13
C GLN A 37 14.01 2.61 3.74
N TYR A 38 14.94 3.36 4.32
CA TYR A 38 15.18 4.75 3.97
C TYR A 38 16.15 4.80 2.80
N LEU A 39 15.69 5.39 1.69
CA LEU A 39 16.46 5.64 0.47
C LEU A 39 16.60 7.16 0.27
N GLU A 40 17.50 7.60 -0.61
CA GLU A 40 17.60 9.03 -0.97
C GLU A 40 16.29 9.60 -1.51
N ALA A 41 15.52 8.77 -2.24
CA ALA A 41 14.22 9.13 -2.78
C ALA A 41 13.05 9.08 -1.76
N GLY A 42 13.32 8.71 -0.49
CA GLY A 42 12.31 8.62 0.57
C GLY A 42 12.14 7.23 1.17
N LYS A 43 10.97 6.95 1.75
CA LYS A 43 10.66 5.68 2.42
C LYS A 43 10.14 4.65 1.42
N ALA A 44 10.90 3.57 1.22
CA ALA A 44 10.44 2.40 0.47
C ALA A 44 9.80 1.38 1.40
N VAL A 45 8.73 0.72 0.98
CA VAL A 45 8.05 -0.33 1.76
C VAL A 45 8.59 -1.69 1.35
N CYS A 46 9.18 -2.39 2.32
CA CYS A 46 9.78 -3.71 2.14
C CYS A 46 8.77 -4.83 2.39
N GLN A 47 7.98 -4.68 3.46
CA GLN A 47 7.08 -5.70 3.96
C GLN A 47 5.76 -5.05 4.36
N VAL A 48 4.64 -5.69 4.03
CA VAL A 48 3.29 -5.36 4.55
C VAL A 48 2.60 -6.66 4.98
N ASP A 49 1.98 -6.66 6.15
CA ASP A 49 1.30 -7.81 6.75
C ASP A 49 2.14 -9.12 6.74
N LEU A 50 3.38 -9.05 7.23
CA LEU A 50 4.35 -10.15 7.31
C LEU A 50 4.82 -10.72 5.96
N GLU A 51 4.49 -10.09 4.83
CA GLU A 51 4.96 -10.48 3.50
C GLU A 51 5.88 -9.41 2.85
N PRO A 52 7.07 -9.79 2.34
CA PRO A 52 7.70 -11.10 2.49
C PRO A 52 8.21 -11.30 3.92
N ARG A 53 8.33 -12.57 4.34
CA ARG A 53 8.87 -12.92 5.68
C ARG A 53 10.33 -12.52 5.85
N GLN A 54 11.08 -12.44 4.74
CA GLN A 54 12.48 -12.08 4.71
C GLN A 54 12.75 -11.22 3.49
N TYR A 55 13.55 -10.17 3.65
CA TYR A 55 14.02 -9.30 2.58
C TYR A 55 15.39 -8.72 2.98
N ARG A 56 16.19 -8.34 1.99
CA ARG A 56 17.46 -7.60 2.20
C ARG A 56 17.32 -6.13 1.82
N GLU A 57 16.54 -5.85 0.78
CA GLU A 57 16.24 -4.51 0.27
C GLU A 57 14.77 -4.46 -0.18
N CYS A 58 14.13 -3.29 -0.11
CA CYS A 58 12.70 -3.18 -0.42
C CYS A 58 12.36 -3.33 -1.91
N VAL A 59 13.29 -2.95 -2.79
CA VAL A 59 13.07 -2.91 -4.23
C VAL A 59 14.21 -3.65 -4.96
N PRO A 60 14.36 -4.97 -4.76
CA PRO A 60 15.41 -5.70 -5.43
C PRO A 60 15.12 -5.82 -6.92
N PRO A 61 16.15 -5.75 -7.80
CA PRO A 61 15.98 -6.03 -9.21
C PRO A 61 15.34 -7.41 -9.44
N ASN A 62 14.40 -7.50 -10.39
CA ASN A 62 13.74 -8.75 -10.79
C ASN A 62 13.18 -9.59 -9.62
N SER A 63 12.72 -8.93 -8.57
CA SER A 63 12.11 -9.59 -7.41
C SER A 63 10.70 -9.08 -7.13
N PRO A 64 9.87 -9.87 -6.43
CA PRO A 64 8.55 -9.41 -6.00
C PRO A 64 8.64 -8.16 -5.11
N ARG A 65 7.68 -7.27 -5.26
CA ARG A 65 7.67 -5.98 -4.56
C ARG A 65 6.25 -5.50 -4.26
N TRP A 66 6.13 -4.55 -3.36
CA TRP A 66 4.86 -3.89 -3.08
C TRP A 66 4.58 -2.79 -4.11
N ALA A 67 3.43 -2.89 -4.77
CA ALA A 67 2.87 -1.86 -5.64
C ALA A 67 1.83 -1.04 -4.88
N LEU A 68 1.90 0.28 -5.02
CA LEU A 68 1.05 1.24 -4.32
C LEU A 68 -0.05 1.78 -5.23
N PHE A 69 -1.26 1.81 -4.68
CA PHE A 69 -2.47 2.27 -5.34
C PHE A 69 -3.26 3.22 -4.45
N ILE A 70 -4.06 4.07 -5.09
CA ILE A 70 -5.06 4.91 -4.45
C ILE A 70 -6.42 4.54 -5.03
N GLU A 71 -7.39 4.36 -4.15
CA GLU A 71 -8.79 4.23 -4.51
C GLU A 71 -9.47 5.57 -4.25
N SER A 72 -10.16 6.09 -5.27
CA SER A 72 -11.10 7.19 -5.10
C SER A 72 -12.32 6.97 -5.98
N GLN A 73 -13.50 7.26 -5.45
CA GLN A 73 -14.79 7.16 -6.16
C GLN A 73 -15.08 5.79 -6.79
N GLY A 74 -14.68 4.70 -6.13
CA GLY A 74 -14.84 3.31 -6.58
C GLY A 74 -13.82 2.88 -7.63
N ARG A 75 -12.71 3.61 -7.80
CA ARG A 75 -11.72 3.35 -8.86
C ARG A 75 -10.30 3.39 -8.31
N TRP A 76 -9.55 2.33 -8.62
CA TRP A 76 -8.14 2.26 -8.32
C TRP A 76 -7.28 2.92 -9.39
N SER A 77 -6.25 3.64 -8.97
CA SER A 77 -5.16 4.14 -9.80
C SER A 77 -3.82 3.82 -9.13
N LYS A 78 -2.73 3.76 -9.91
CA LYS A 78 -1.38 3.69 -9.35
C LYS A 78 -1.08 5.01 -8.62
N ALA A 79 -0.46 4.93 -7.46
CA ALA A 79 -0.04 6.14 -6.77
C ALA A 79 1.02 6.90 -7.59
N PRO A 80 0.95 8.24 -7.65
CA PRO A 80 1.90 9.06 -8.41
C PRO A 80 3.27 9.17 -7.74
N GLY A 81 3.39 8.77 -6.47
CA GLY A 81 4.59 8.87 -5.65
C GLY A 81 4.59 7.85 -4.49
N GLY A 82 5.42 8.12 -3.47
CA GLY A 82 5.47 7.30 -2.27
C GLY A 82 4.23 7.50 -1.40
N TYR A 83 4.01 6.60 -0.45
CA TYR A 83 2.85 6.71 0.44
C TYR A 83 2.89 7.97 1.33
N THR A 84 4.08 8.54 1.55
CA THR A 84 4.27 9.79 2.29
C THR A 84 3.78 11.02 1.52
N ASP A 85 3.55 10.91 0.21
CA ASP A 85 3.13 12.02 -0.66
C ASP A 85 1.60 12.04 -0.87
N ILE A 86 0.88 11.11 -0.25
CA ILE A 86 -0.54 10.87 -0.49
C ILE A 86 -1.37 11.52 0.61
N GLN A 87 -2.45 12.19 0.20
CA GLN A 87 -3.54 12.62 1.07
C GLN A 87 -4.84 12.01 0.55
N LEU A 88 -5.63 11.42 1.45
CA LEU A 88 -6.89 10.76 1.13
C LEU A 88 -8.04 11.39 1.89
N GLY A 89 -9.17 11.58 1.20
CA GLY A 89 -10.41 12.03 1.80
C GLY A 89 -11.23 10.89 2.38
N ASP A 90 -12.42 11.23 2.89
CA ASP A 90 -13.37 10.22 3.37
C ASP A 90 -13.83 9.31 2.22
N GLY A 91 -13.87 8.00 2.49
CA GLY A 91 -14.25 6.98 1.52
C GLY A 91 -13.20 6.63 0.46
N ASP A 92 -12.05 7.32 0.42
CA ASP A 92 -10.88 6.94 -0.37
C ASP A 92 -10.07 5.84 0.35
N ALA A 93 -9.16 5.16 -0.35
CA ALA A 93 -8.32 4.13 0.26
C ALA A 93 -6.88 4.08 -0.26
N LEU A 94 -5.96 3.75 0.64
CA LEU A 94 -4.59 3.37 0.30
C LEU A 94 -4.53 1.86 0.05
N GLY A 95 -3.95 1.46 -1.07
CA GLY A 95 -3.87 0.07 -1.53
C GLY A 95 -2.44 -0.41 -1.72
N TRP A 96 -2.13 -1.56 -1.14
CA TRP A 96 -0.89 -2.28 -1.37
C TRP A 96 -1.18 -3.62 -2.05
N ARG A 97 -0.45 -3.95 -3.10
CA ARG A 97 -0.48 -5.28 -3.73
C ARG A 97 0.92 -5.82 -3.84
N TYR A 98 1.16 -7.05 -3.39
CA TYR A 98 2.43 -7.73 -3.61
C TYR A 98 2.42 -8.36 -4.99
N VAL A 99 3.37 -7.96 -5.84
CA VAL A 99 3.35 -8.26 -7.28
C VAL A 99 4.62 -8.99 -7.69
N ARG A 100 4.51 -9.84 -8.71
CA ARG A 100 5.67 -10.54 -9.27
C ARG A 100 6.47 -9.60 -10.16
N PRO A 101 7.78 -9.85 -10.35
CA PRO A 101 8.60 -8.99 -11.21
C PRO A 101 8.12 -8.96 -12.66
N GLU A 102 7.53 -10.03 -13.17
CA GLU A 102 6.93 -10.10 -14.50
C GLU A 102 5.63 -9.29 -14.67
N ASP A 103 5.00 -8.85 -13.57
CA ASP A 103 3.78 -8.04 -13.62
C ASP A 103 4.10 -6.58 -13.99
N GLN A 104 4.25 -6.30 -15.30
CA GLN A 104 4.55 -4.96 -15.81
C GLN A 104 3.42 -3.95 -15.51
N ALA A 105 2.17 -4.43 -15.51
CA ALA A 105 0.98 -3.66 -15.18
C ALA A 105 0.14 -4.44 -14.17
N PRO A 106 0.55 -4.44 -12.88
CA PRO A 106 -0.18 -5.20 -11.88
C PRO A 106 -1.60 -4.67 -11.76
N GLY A 107 -2.57 -5.58 -11.71
CA GLY A 107 -3.96 -5.21 -11.45
C GLY A 107 -4.09 -4.54 -10.08
N SER A 108 -5.15 -3.78 -9.88
CA SER A 108 -5.43 -3.20 -8.57
C SER A 108 -5.72 -4.29 -7.52
N PRO A 109 -5.57 -3.99 -6.22
CA PRO A 109 -6.18 -4.81 -5.18
C PRO A 109 -7.72 -4.82 -5.29
N PRO A 110 -8.42 -5.70 -4.55
CA PRO A 110 -9.88 -5.67 -4.44
C PRO A 110 -10.38 -4.30 -3.97
N LEU A 111 -11.59 -3.91 -4.40
CA LEU A 111 -12.23 -2.70 -3.89
C LEU A 111 -12.48 -2.82 -2.38
N PRO A 112 -12.23 -1.75 -1.59
CA PRO A 112 -12.54 -1.75 -0.18
C PRO A 112 -14.05 -1.93 0.05
N ARG A 113 -14.42 -2.71 1.07
CA ARG A 113 -15.81 -2.82 1.52
C ARG A 113 -16.11 -1.69 2.49
N ARG A 114 -17.08 -0.84 2.15
CA ARG A 114 -17.61 0.18 3.06
C ARG A 114 -18.55 -0.53 4.03
N VAL A 115 -18.15 -0.65 5.29
CA VAL A 115 -18.97 -1.18 6.39
C VAL A 115 -19.63 -0.04 7.14
#